data_AF-A0A7V8YLW0-F1
#
_entry.id   AF-A0A7V8YLW0-F1
#
_cell.length_a   1.000
_cell.length_b   1.000
_cell.length_c   1.000
_cell.angle_alpha   90.00
_cell.angle_beta   90.00
_cell.angle_gamma   90.00
#
_symmetry.space_group_name_H-M   'P 1'
#
loop_
_entity.id
_entity.type
_entity.pdbx_description
1 polymer ?
#
loop_
_entity_poly.entity_id
_entity_poly.type
_entity_poly.pdbx_seq_one_letter_code
_entity_poly.pdbx_strand_id
1 'polypeptide(L)'
;MTFASPTLRLTEEQYRRIIGHCYDADRDPESKLLYEACGLLAGPVDAREEPTGVVSVVYPCANSEASARTYTVDSRDLIKAMRDAESRGDQLV
;
A
#
# COMPACT_ATOMS: atom_id res chain seq x y z
N MET A 1 -3.79 -13.85 27.72
CA MET A 1 -4.19 -13.25 26.43
C MET A 1 -3.01 -13.38 25.50
N THR A 2 -3.03 -14.38 24.63
CA THR A 2 -2.04 -14.54 23.56
C THR A 2 -2.38 -13.54 22.48
N PHE A 3 -1.51 -12.56 22.22
CA PHE A 3 -1.59 -11.80 20.98
C PHE A 3 -1.44 -12.81 19.84
N ALA A 4 -2.40 -12.85 18.92
CA ALA A 4 -2.24 -13.62 17.69
C ALA A 4 -0.94 -13.17 16.99
N SER A 5 -0.19 -14.11 16.41
CA SER A 5 0.98 -13.81 15.56
C SER A 5 0.64 -12.72 14.53
N PRO A 6 1.59 -11.85 14.15
CA PRO A 6 1.29 -10.60 13.47
C PRO A 6 0.49 -10.81 12.19
N THR A 7 -0.64 -10.08 12.14
CA THR A 7 -1.67 -10.05 11.10
C THR A 7 -1.15 -9.57 9.73
N LEU A 8 0.05 -8.97 9.67
CA LEU A 8 0.72 -8.53 8.43
C LEU A 8 2.25 -8.65 8.60
N ARG A 9 2.94 -9.19 7.59
CA ARG A 9 4.39 -9.43 7.58
C ARG A 9 5.02 -8.75 6.38
N LEU A 10 5.96 -7.86 6.68
CA LEU A 10 6.75 -7.09 5.73
C LEU A 10 8.22 -7.48 5.85
N THR A 11 8.98 -7.40 4.76
CA THR A 11 10.44 -7.29 4.83
C THR A 11 10.83 -5.90 5.33
N GLU A 12 12.05 -5.75 5.82
CA GLU A 12 12.57 -4.43 6.22
C GLU A 12 12.61 -3.46 5.02
N GLU A 13 12.89 -3.96 3.82
CA GLU A 13 12.88 -3.17 2.59
C GLU A 13 11.48 -2.64 2.26
N GLN A 14 10.44 -3.49 2.34
CA GLN A 14 9.06 -3.10 2.14
C GLN A 14 8.60 -2.07 3.18
N TYR A 15 8.96 -2.27 4.45
CA TYR A 15 8.69 -1.30 5.51
C TYR A 15 9.35 0.05 5.22
N ARG A 16 10.64 0.07 4.89
CA ARG A 16 11.35 1.31 4.53
C ARG A 16 10.76 1.98 3.30
N ARG A 17 10.26 1.22 2.31
CA ARG A 17 9.57 1.76 1.15
C ARG A 17 8.27 2.48 1.53
N ILE A 18 7.48 1.91 2.45
CA ILE A 18 6.27 2.56 2.98
C ILE A 18 6.63 3.85 3.70
N ILE A 19 7.58 3.80 4.63
CA ILE A 19 7.98 4.97 5.41
C ILE A 19 8.61 6.05 4.52
N GLY A 20 9.44 5.68 3.55
CA GLY A 20 9.99 6.59 2.55
C GLY A 20 8.89 7.32 1.79
N HIS A 21 7.85 6.60 1.35
CA HIS A 21 6.70 7.21 0.69
C HIS A 21 5.99 8.27 1.54
N CYS A 22 5.85 8.04 2.86
CA CYS A 22 5.28 9.04 3.76
C CYS A 22 6.10 10.34 3.83
N TYR A 23 7.42 10.27 3.66
CA TYR A 23 8.29 11.45 3.66
C TYR A 23 8.40 12.13 2.29
N ASP A 24 8.22 11.36 1.22
CA ASP A 24 8.28 11.81 -0.17
C ASP A 24 6.93 12.29 -0.71
N ALA A 25 5.87 12.27 0.11
CA ALA A 25 4.54 12.70 -0.29
C ALA A 25 4.53 14.16 -0.80
N ASP A 26 3.68 14.42 -1.79
CA ASP A 26 3.47 15.77 -2.32
C ASP A 26 2.95 16.73 -1.24
N ARG A 27 3.16 18.02 -1.45
CA ARG A 27 2.79 19.07 -0.48
C ARG A 27 1.66 19.93 -0.99
N ASP A 28 0.77 20.24 -0.06
CA ASP A 28 -0.18 21.33 -0.22
C ASP A 28 0.58 22.65 -0.44
N PRO A 29 0.34 23.36 -1.56
CA PRO A 29 1.05 24.59 -1.87
C PRO A 29 0.72 25.73 -0.89
N GLU A 30 -0.45 25.73 -0.25
CA GLU A 30 -0.90 26.75 0.69
C GLU A 30 -0.51 26.39 2.12
N SER A 31 -0.98 25.25 2.63
CA SER A 31 -0.77 24.86 4.03
C SER A 31 0.62 24.29 4.31
N LYS A 32 1.38 23.93 3.26
CA LYS A 32 2.68 23.25 3.29
C LYS A 32 2.66 21.87 3.96
N LEU A 33 1.47 21.38 4.32
CA LEU A 33 1.28 20.03 4.82
C LEU A 33 1.56 19.02 3.72
N LEU A 34 2.09 17.87 4.11
CA LEU A 34 2.20 16.72 3.23
C LEU A 34 0.80 16.19 2.98
N TYR A 35 0.50 15.82 1.74
CA TYR A 35 -0.65 15.01 1.42
C TYR A 35 -0.50 13.64 2.06
N GLU A 36 -1.62 13.00 2.36
CA GLU A 36 -1.66 11.64 2.84
C GLU A 36 -1.02 10.72 1.79
N ALA A 37 -0.19 9.78 2.24
CA ALA A 37 0.63 8.89 1.42
C ALA A 37 -0.03 7.50 1.31
N CYS A 38 -1.04 7.40 0.45
CA CYS A 38 -1.77 6.17 0.22
C CYS A 38 -1.00 5.18 -0.67
N GLY A 39 -1.40 3.91 -0.60
CA GLY A 39 -0.80 2.87 -1.43
C GLY A 39 -1.56 1.56 -1.33
N LEU A 40 -1.07 0.57 -2.07
CA LEU A 40 -1.63 -0.77 -2.12
C LEU A 40 -0.56 -1.80 -1.73
N LEU A 41 -1.01 -2.91 -1.14
CA LEU A 41 -0.18 -4.06 -0.83
C LEU A 41 -0.66 -5.24 -1.68
N ALA A 42 0.28 -6.07 -2.12
CA ALA A 42 -0.03 -7.38 -2.68
C ALA A 42 0.66 -8.48 -1.90
N GLY A 43 0.06 -9.66 -1.94
CA GLY A 43 0.57 -10.85 -1.28
C GLY A 43 -0.21 -12.11 -1.64
N PRO A 44 0.29 -13.27 -1.21
CA PRO A 44 -0.37 -14.54 -1.48
C PRO A 44 -1.64 -14.68 -0.65
N VAL A 45 -2.67 -15.25 -1.28
CA VAL A 45 -3.91 -15.70 -0.65
C VAL A 45 -3.92 -17.22 -0.50
N ASP A 46 -4.69 -17.74 0.44
CA ASP A 46 -4.85 -19.18 0.63
C ASP A 46 -5.89 -19.79 -0.34
N ALA A 47 -6.16 -21.09 -0.19
CA ALA A 47 -7.12 -21.80 -1.04
C ALA A 47 -8.58 -21.32 -0.93
N ARG A 48 -8.88 -20.43 0.03
CA ARG A 48 -10.18 -19.80 0.24
C ARG A 48 -10.18 -18.33 -0.20
N GLU A 49 -9.13 -17.88 -0.88
CA GLU A 49 -8.90 -16.49 -1.28
C GLU A 49 -8.71 -15.54 -0.08
N GLU A 50 -8.32 -16.06 1.08
CA GLU A 50 -8.04 -15.24 2.25
C GLU A 50 -6.56 -14.81 2.27
N PRO A 51 -6.24 -13.53 2.56
CA PRO A 51 -4.87 -13.08 2.69
C PRO A 51 -4.09 -13.90 3.71
N THR A 52 -2.93 -14.42 3.30
CA THR A 52 -2.04 -15.12 4.24
C THR A 52 -1.37 -14.16 5.23
N GLY A 53 -1.43 -12.86 4.98
CA GLY A 53 -0.77 -11.81 5.77
C GLY A 53 0.72 -11.63 5.44
N VAL A 54 1.25 -12.25 4.39
CA VAL A 54 2.58 -11.93 3.84
C VAL A 54 2.41 -10.87 2.75
N VAL A 55 3.24 -9.84 2.75
CA VAL A 55 3.32 -8.89 1.63
C VAL A 55 4.46 -9.30 0.70
N SER A 56 4.17 -9.40 -0.58
CA SER A 56 5.15 -9.60 -1.65
C SER A 56 5.58 -8.27 -2.27
N VAL A 57 4.65 -7.32 -2.44
CA VAL A 57 4.90 -6.04 -3.12
C VAL A 57 4.19 -4.88 -2.42
N VAL A 58 4.86 -3.72 -2.39
CA VAL A 58 4.30 -2.44 -1.94
C VAL A 58 4.22 -1.50 -3.14
N TYR A 59 3.03 -0.97 -3.41
CA TYR A 59 2.76 0.02 -4.45
C TYR A 59 2.44 1.38 -3.81
N PRO A 60 3.42 2.29 -3.69
CA PRO A 60 3.13 3.69 -3.43
C PRO A 60 2.23 4.27 -4.52
N CYS A 61 1.20 5.00 -4.13
CA CYS A 61 0.26 5.63 -5.06
C CYS A 61 0.26 7.14 -4.85
N ALA A 62 -0.05 7.90 -5.90
CA ALA A 62 -0.34 9.30 -5.73
C ALA A 62 -1.75 9.45 -5.11
N ASN A 63 -1.88 10.32 -4.11
CA ASN A 63 -3.18 10.69 -3.56
C ASN A 63 -3.87 11.67 -4.51
N SER A 64 -4.83 11.19 -5.29
CA SER A 64 -5.54 12.00 -6.29
C SER A 64 -6.48 13.05 -5.68
N GLU A 65 -6.75 12.99 -4.37
CA GLU A 65 -7.50 14.06 -3.67
C GLU A 65 -6.63 15.24 -3.27
N ALA A 66 -5.30 15.13 -3.36
CA ALA A 66 -4.38 16.19 -2.96
C ALA A 66 -4.72 16.74 -1.56
N SER A 67 -4.89 15.83 -0.60
CA SER A 67 -5.37 16.12 0.76
C SER A 67 -4.46 15.52 1.81
N ALA A 68 -4.22 16.26 2.89
CA ALA A 68 -3.47 15.77 4.05
C ALA A 68 -4.27 14.85 4.99
N ARG A 69 -5.57 14.64 4.72
CA ARG A 69 -6.50 13.95 5.63
C ARG A 69 -7.30 12.82 4.99
N THR A 70 -7.58 12.97 3.71
CA THR A 70 -8.38 12.04 2.92
C THR A 70 -7.56 11.59 1.73
N TYR A 71 -7.94 10.46 1.16
CA TYR A 71 -7.22 9.92 0.04
C TYR A 71 -8.16 9.26 -0.96
N THR A 72 -7.74 9.34 -2.22
CA THR A 72 -8.20 8.44 -3.28
C THR A 72 -6.97 7.92 -4.01
N VAL A 73 -6.93 6.61 -4.23
CA VAL A 73 -5.94 5.99 -5.11
C VAL A 73 -6.38 6.22 -6.55
N ASP A 74 -5.51 6.77 -7.40
CA ASP A 74 -5.80 6.93 -8.83
C ASP A 74 -6.15 5.56 -9.45
N SER A 75 -7.24 5.51 -10.23
CA SER A 75 -7.71 4.24 -10.80
C SER A 75 -6.70 3.58 -11.74
N ARG A 76 -5.80 4.34 -12.37
CA ARG A 76 -4.73 3.77 -13.21
C ARG A 76 -3.69 3.06 -12.35
N ASP A 77 -3.34 3.63 -11.20
CA ASP A 77 -2.42 2.99 -10.24
C ASP A 77 -3.03 1.71 -9.68
N LEU A 78 -4.32 1.73 -9.32
CA LEU A 78 -5.05 0.54 -8.89
C LEU A 78 -5.02 -0.57 -9.95
N ILE A 79 -5.42 -0.27 -11.19
CA ILE A 79 -5.46 -1.28 -12.27
C ILE A 79 -4.06 -1.81 -12.57
N LYS A 80 -3.04 -0.95 -12.51
CA LYS A 80 -1.64 -1.36 -12.71
C LYS A 80 -1.18 -2.30 -11.59
N ALA A 81 -1.48 -1.99 -10.33
CA ALA A 81 -1.11 -2.80 -9.17
C ALA A 81 -1.82 -4.17 -9.21
N MET A 82 -3.12 -4.20 -9.52
CA MET A 82 -3.88 -5.45 -9.67
C MET A 82 -3.25 -6.36 -10.73
N ARG A 83 -2.97 -5.82 -11.92
CA ARG A 83 -2.35 -6.61 -13.01
C ARG A 83 -0.95 -7.10 -12.67
N ASP A 84 -0.15 -6.30 -11.97
CA ASP A 84 1.19 -6.72 -11.53
C ASP A 84 1.09 -7.83 -10.47
N ALA A 85 0.19 -7.70 -9.49
CA ALA A 85 -0.07 -8.73 -8.49
C ALA A 85 -0.51 -10.05 -9.13
N GLU A 86 -1.50 -10.00 -10.03
CA GLU A 86 -2.01 -11.17 -10.76
C GLU A 86 -0.88 -11.85 -11.56
N SER A 87 0.01 -11.08 -12.18
CA SER A 87 1.15 -11.63 -12.94
C SER A 87 2.15 -12.43 -12.09
N ARG A 88 2.13 -12.23 -10.77
CA ARG A 88 2.96 -12.92 -9.77
C ARG A 88 2.21 -14.06 -9.06
N GLY A 89 0.93 -14.26 -9.37
CA GLY A 89 0.06 -15.18 -8.64
C GLY A 89 -0.40 -14.65 -7.28
N ASP A 90 -0.24 -13.35 -7.03
CA ASP A 90 -0.68 -12.66 -5.82
C ASP A 90 -2.02 -11.94 -6.05
N GLN A 91 -2.61 -11.44 -4.98
CA GLN A 91 -3.73 -10.51 -5.02
C GLN A 91 -3.40 -9.24 -4.22
N LEU A 92 -4.22 -8.20 -4.36
CA LEU A 92 -4.18 -7.10 -3.41
C LEU A 92 -4.73 -7.57 -2.05
N VAL A 93 -4.04 -7.26 -0.95
CA VAL A 93 -4.29 -7.81 0.39
C VAL A 93 -4.32 -6.75 1.50
#